data_AF-A0A2N7RXC2-F1
#
_entry.id   AF-A0A2N7RXC2-F1
#
_cell.length_a   1.000
_cell.length_b   1.000
_cell.length_c   1.000
_cell.angle_alpha   90.00
_cell.angle_beta   90.00
_cell.angle_gamma   90.00
#
_symmetry.space_group_name_H-M   'P 1'
#
loop_
_entity.id
_entity.type
_entity.pdbx_description
1 polymer ?
#
loop_
_entity_poly.entity_id
_entity_poly.type
_entity_poly.pdbx_seq_one_letter_code
_entity_poly.pdbx_strand_id
1 'polypeptide(L)' 'MSSLKDKMKPAAKTSTEKTASVSESFRTPESNEPEMKPLNVRIPKELHTQIKLYAAANDIKQQVLVAQALQEFLEKRA' A
#
# COMPACT_ATOMS: atom_id res chain seq x y z
N MET A 1 -3.62 54.27 37.78
CA MET A 1 -4.68 53.31 38.14
C MET A 1 -4.08 51.91 38.14
N SER A 2 -3.98 51.27 39.30
CA SER A 2 -3.64 49.83 39.48
C SER A 2 -4.83 48.96 39.00
N SER A 3 -4.78 47.66 38.68
CA SER A 3 -3.95 46.54 39.12
C SER A 3 -4.06 45.34 38.14
N LEU A 4 -2.96 44.60 38.04
CA LEU A 4 -2.82 43.13 38.04
C LEU A 4 -4.06 42.29 38.46
N LYS A 5 -4.40 41.22 37.72
CA LYS A 5 -4.50 39.81 38.21
C LYS A 5 -5.22 38.86 37.25
N ASP A 6 -4.44 37.92 36.73
CA ASP A 6 -4.69 36.48 36.62
C ASP A 6 -5.87 35.95 37.48
N LYS A 7 -6.79 35.18 36.87
CA LYS A 7 -7.50 34.05 37.52
C LYS A 7 -8.45 33.27 36.60
N MET A 8 -8.32 31.95 36.71
CA MET A 8 -9.37 30.92 36.70
C MET A 8 -9.90 30.32 35.38
N LYS A 9 -9.34 29.13 35.10
CA LYS A 9 -10.04 27.94 34.57
C LYS A 9 -11.12 27.50 35.60
N PRO A 10 -12.28 26.95 35.15
CA PRO A 10 -12.56 25.56 35.51
C PRO A 10 -13.25 24.75 34.40
N ALA A 11 -13.21 23.43 34.61
CA ALA A 11 -13.65 22.36 33.73
C ALA A 11 -15.18 22.17 33.67
N ALA A 12 -15.67 21.60 32.57
CA ALA A 12 -16.90 20.81 32.57
C ALA A 12 -16.78 19.65 31.58
N LYS A 13 -17.02 18.44 32.10
CA LYS A 13 -17.11 17.16 31.39
C LYS A 13 -18.41 17.13 30.59
N THR A 14 -18.42 16.53 29.40
CA THR A 14 -19.64 15.93 28.87
C THR A 14 -19.30 14.68 28.08
N SER A 15 -19.61 13.56 28.71
CA SER A 15 -19.80 12.23 28.15
C SER A 15 -21.02 12.21 27.23
N THR A 16 -20.87 11.69 26.01
CA THR A 16 -21.97 11.10 25.22
C THR A 16 -21.31 10.09 24.27
N GLU A 17 -21.22 8.82 24.68
CA GLU A 17 -22.17 7.75 24.35
C GLU A 17 -22.23 7.38 22.86
N LYS A 18 -22.21 6.06 22.66
CA LYS A 18 -22.07 5.32 21.40
C LYS A 18 -23.13 5.73 20.38
N THR A 19 -22.68 5.97 19.15
CA THR A 19 -23.43 5.52 17.97
C THR A 19 -22.52 4.61 17.15
N ALA A 20 -22.76 3.31 17.31
CA ALA A 20 -22.22 2.29 16.42
C ALA A 20 -22.79 2.57 15.03
N SER A 21 -21.94 3.09 14.15
CA SER A 21 -22.32 3.37 12.77
C SER A 21 -22.46 2.04 12.03
N VAL A 22 -23.71 1.70 11.72
CA VAL A 22 -24.13 0.57 10.89
C VAL A 22 -23.58 0.79 9.48
N SER A 23 -22.42 0.22 9.19
CA SER A 23 -21.85 0.17 7.83
C SER A 23 -20.97 -1.08 7.65
N GLU A 24 -21.35 -2.19 8.30
CA GLU A 24 -20.63 -3.47 8.25
C GLU A 24 -21.19 -4.41 7.16
N SER A 25 -21.79 -3.86 6.09
CA SER A 25 -22.52 -4.64 5.06
C SER A 25 -21.92 -4.59 3.66
N PHE A 26 -20.68 -4.15 3.51
CA PHE A 26 -19.89 -4.37 2.29
C PHE A 26 -18.64 -5.15 2.64
N ARG A 27 -18.82 -6.36 3.20
CA ARG A 27 -17.74 -7.35 3.26
C ARG A 27 -17.38 -7.68 1.81
N THR A 28 -16.29 -7.08 1.36
CA THR A 28 -15.53 -7.47 0.17
C THR A 28 -15.46 -9.00 0.10
N PRO A 29 -15.73 -9.62 -1.06
CA PRO A 29 -15.46 -11.05 -1.21
C PRO A 29 -14.00 -11.27 -0.83
N GLU A 30 -13.73 -12.22 0.06
CA GLU A 30 -12.37 -12.65 0.38
C GLU A 30 -11.71 -13.04 -0.94
N SER A 31 -10.95 -12.11 -1.49
CA SER A 31 -10.23 -12.30 -2.72
C SER A 31 -9.15 -13.31 -2.37
N ASN A 32 -9.31 -14.53 -2.84
CA ASN A 32 -8.33 -15.61 -2.78
C ASN A 32 -7.12 -15.29 -3.69
N GLU A 33 -6.69 -14.02 -3.71
CA GLU A 33 -5.48 -13.62 -4.38
C GLU A 33 -4.31 -14.03 -3.48
N PRO A 34 -3.28 -14.69 -4.04
CA PRO A 34 -2.10 -15.05 -3.27
C PRO A 34 -1.46 -13.80 -2.68
N GLU A 35 -0.99 -13.90 -1.43
CA GLU A 35 -0.27 -12.80 -0.76
C GLU A 35 1.02 -12.49 -1.55
N MET A 36 1.00 -11.39 -2.30
CA MET A 36 2.14 -10.93 -3.09
C MET A 36 3.03 -10.02 -2.25
N LYS A 37 4.34 -10.26 -2.28
CA LYS A 37 5.36 -9.40 -1.65
C LYS A 37 6.16 -8.64 -2.71
N PRO A 38 6.45 -7.34 -2.51
CA PRO A 38 7.24 -6.57 -3.45
C PRO A 38 8.69 -7.04 -3.46
N LEU A 39 9.26 -7.18 -4.66
CA LEU A 39 10.67 -7.51 -4.87
C LEU A 39 11.45 -6.24 -5.24
N ASN A 40 12.27 -5.76 -4.31
CA ASN A 40 13.15 -4.61 -4.54
C ASN A 40 14.49 -5.07 -5.12
N VAL A 41 14.78 -4.74 -6.37
CA VAL A 41 16.02 -5.11 -7.05
C VAL A 41 16.69 -3.91 -7.71
N ARG A 42 18.02 -3.98 -7.80
CA ARG A 42 18.82 -3.04 -8.58
C ARG A 42 19.32 -3.76 -9.83
N ILE A 43 19.06 -3.18 -11.00
CA ILE A 43 19.50 -3.70 -12.28
C ILE A 43 20.21 -2.61 -13.09
N PRO A 44 21.08 -2.97 -14.04
CA PRO A 44 21.66 -2.00 -14.96
C PRO A 44 20.59 -1.20 -15.71
N LYS A 45 20.86 0.10 -15.94
CA LYS A 45 19.91 1.00 -16.62
C LYS A 45 19.54 0.53 -18.03
N GLU A 46 20.49 -0.06 -18.74
CA GLU A 46 20.28 -0.59 -20.08
C GLU A 46 19.29 -1.77 -20.06
N LEU A 47 19.48 -2.71 -19.13
CA LEU A 47 18.58 -3.85 -18.95
C LEU A 47 17.15 -3.40 -18.58
N HIS A 48 17.02 -2.42 -17.68
CA HIS A 48 15.72 -1.83 -17.35
C HIS A 48 15.02 -1.23 -18.59
N THR A 49 15.79 -0.56 -19.45
CA THR A 49 15.27 0.02 -20.69
C THR A 49 14.79 -1.07 -21.65
N GLN A 50 15.58 -2.13 -21.82
CA GLN A 50 15.22 -3.28 -22.67
C GLN A 50 13.93 -3.96 -22.19
N ILE A 51 13.83 -4.23 -20.87
CA ILE A 51 12.63 -4.80 -20.25
C ILE A 51 11.42 -3.91 -20.53
N LYS A 52 11.55 -2.59 -20.34
CA LYS A 52 10.47 -1.63 -20.56
C LYS A 52 10.01 -1.61 -22.03
N LEU A 53 10.95 -1.58 -22.98
CA LEU A 53 10.64 -1.55 -24.41
C LEU A 53 9.96 -2.84 -24.86
N TYR A 54 10.47 -4.00 -24.41
CA TYR A 54 9.88 -5.28 -24.73
C TYR A 54 8.46 -5.40 -24.16
N ALA A 55 8.28 -5.02 -22.89
CA ALA A 55 6.97 -5.00 -22.24
C ALA A 55 5.97 -4.14 -23.00
N ALA A 56 6.37 -2.93 -23.42
CA ALA A 56 5.52 -2.03 -24.20
C ALA A 56 5.18 -2.58 -25.59
N ALA A 57 6.13 -3.22 -26.29
CA ALA A 57 5.92 -3.77 -27.62
C ALA A 57 4.94 -4.97 -27.63
N ASN A 58 4.82 -5.67 -26.51
CA ASN A 58 3.98 -6.87 -26.38
C ASN A 58 2.70 -6.63 -25.56
N ASP A 59 2.43 -5.41 -25.11
CA ASP A 59 1.32 -5.05 -24.21
C ASP A 59 1.32 -5.84 -22.88
N ILE A 60 2.51 -6.11 -22.34
CA ILE A 60 2.70 -6.89 -21.10
C ILE A 60 3.16 -5.95 -19.98
N LYS A 61 2.69 -6.19 -18.74
CA LYS A 61 3.21 -5.50 -17.56
C LYS A 61 4.65 -5.94 -17.27
N GLN A 62 5.56 -4.99 -17.06
CA GLN A 62 6.98 -5.29 -16.75
C GLN A 62 7.15 -6.27 -15.58
N GLN A 63 6.33 -6.14 -14.53
CA GLN A 63 6.37 -7.02 -13.37
C GLN A 63 6.05 -8.48 -13.71
N VAL A 64 5.10 -8.70 -14.63
CA VAL A 64 4.70 -10.04 -15.09
C VAL A 64 5.84 -10.66 -15.88
N LEU A 65 6.46 -9.89 -16.78
CA LEU A 65 7.61 -10.35 -17.56
C LEU A 65 8.78 -10.76 -16.65
N VAL A 66 9.10 -9.94 -15.64
CA VAL A 66 10.18 -10.24 -14.70
C VAL A 66 9.85 -11.46 -13.84
N ALA A 67 8.61 -11.58 -13.35
CA ALA A 67 8.17 -12.74 -12.56
C ALA A 67 8.27 -14.04 -13.38
N GLN A 68 7.82 -14.02 -14.63
CA GLN A 68 7.88 -15.17 -15.53
C GLN A 68 9.35 -15.57 -15.82
N ALA A 69 10.21 -14.60 -16.13
CA ALA A 69 11.62 -14.86 -16.37
C ALA A 69 12.32 -15.48 -15.15
N LEU A 70 11.96 -15.03 -13.93
CA LEU A 70 12.47 -15.61 -12.68
C LEU A 70 11.95 -17.03 -12.48
N GLN A 71 10.67 -17.29 -12.74
CA GLN A 71 10.08 -18.63 -12.65
C GLN A 71 10.79 -19.59 -13.61
N GLU A 72 10.90 -19.25 -14.89
CA GLU A 72 11.58 -20.09 -15.88
C GLU A 72 13.06 -20.34 -15.52
N PHE A 73 13.73 -19.33 -14.97
CA PHE A 73 15.12 -19.48 -14.53
C PHE A 73 15.26 -20.46 -13.36
N LEU A 74 14.33 -20.42 -12.40
CA LEU A 74 14.31 -21.34 -11.27
C LEU A 74 13.96 -22.76 -11.71
N GLU A 75 12.96 -22.93 -12.57
CA GLU A 75 12.55 -24.25 -13.10
C GLU A 75 13.68 -24.93 -13.90
N LYS A 76 14.47 -24.17 -14.65
CA LYS A 76 15.63 -24.71 -15.39
C LYS A 76 16.80 -25.15 -14.50
N ARG A 77 16.80 -24.77 -13.21
CA ARG A 77 17.89 -25.06 -12.26
C ARG A 77 17.47 -25.90 -11.06
N ALA A 78 16.18 -26.22 -10.95
CA ALA A 78 15.64 -27.17 -9.98
C ALA A 78 15.84 -28.61 -10.48
#